data_AF-A0A928JGP6-F1
#
_entry.id   AF-A0A928JGP6-F1
#
_cell.length_a   1.000
_cell.length_b   1.000
_cell.length_c   1.000
_cell.angle_alpha   90.00
_cell.angle_beta   90.00
_cell.angle_gamma   90.00
#
_symmetry.space_group_name_H-M   'P 1'
#
loop_
_entity.id
_entity.type
_entity.pdbx_description
1 polymer ?
#
loop_
_entity_poly.entity_id
_entity_poly.type
_entity_poly.pdbx_seq_one_letter_code
_entity_poly.pdbx_strand_id
1 'polypeptide(L)'
;MTVRFIIPSKSYLRVYPGTGADAADWIEAEEDGGFTAFTIPLTALNRKTDCAAYSKKRKRWYDRKLTFYADSLPEGVVSDTLTVFPEAEPSPPVIAVHDLPDISAVPAEPVSVSLEDGEYSVEVAMTGGSGRANVSSPTYLVVREGKAYPRLIWSSAYYDWMLLGDKTFTNETTDGGLSSFEIPIPMLDRPFPVIADTTAMGEPVAIRYELTFYSDSVGPKSRVPQEAAKRVLALAAVIIVGGGALHLIMQKKKEK
;
A
#
# COMPACT_ATOMS: atom_id res chain seq x y z
N MET A 1 17.49 14.46 -16.08
CA MET A 1 18.19 13.30 -15.48
C MET A 1 17.67 12.02 -16.10
N THR A 2 18.41 10.92 -16.02
CA THR A 2 17.96 9.60 -16.51
C THR A 2 18.03 8.60 -15.37
N VAL A 3 17.18 7.57 -15.42
CA VAL A 3 17.24 6.46 -14.49
C VAL A 3 17.38 5.17 -15.25
N ARG A 4 18.24 4.30 -14.75
CA ARG A 4 18.38 2.93 -15.22
C ARG A 4 17.70 2.00 -14.23
N PHE A 5 16.82 1.14 -14.73
CA PHE A 5 16.18 0.12 -13.91
C PHE A 5 16.18 -1.23 -14.61
N ILE A 6 16.23 -2.29 -13.81
CA ILE A 6 16.31 -3.67 -14.28
C ILE A 6 14.97 -4.34 -14.02
N ILE A 7 14.40 -4.93 -15.06
CA ILE A 7 13.27 -5.84 -14.93
C ILE A 7 13.82 -7.26 -14.98
N PRO A 8 13.58 -8.10 -13.96
CA PRO A 8 14.04 -9.48 -13.94
C PRO A 8 13.17 -10.38 -14.85
N SER A 9 12.94 -9.97 -16.10
CA SER A 9 12.12 -10.69 -17.06
C SER A 9 12.47 -10.33 -18.51
N LYS A 10 12.88 -11.31 -19.31
CA LYS A 10 13.14 -11.14 -20.76
C LYS A 10 11.88 -10.92 -21.62
N SER A 11 10.71 -10.78 -20.98
CA SER A 11 9.43 -10.69 -21.67
C SER A 11 9.06 -9.28 -22.14
N TYR A 12 9.71 -8.27 -21.58
CA TYR A 12 9.55 -6.87 -21.97
C TYR A 12 10.72 -6.46 -22.87
N LEU A 13 10.40 -5.93 -24.05
CA LEU A 13 11.42 -5.55 -25.04
C LEU A 13 11.61 -4.05 -25.15
N ARG A 14 10.58 -3.28 -24.79
CA ARG A 14 10.56 -1.84 -24.99
C ARG A 14 9.85 -1.17 -23.85
N VAL A 15 10.26 0.05 -23.55
CA VAL A 15 9.53 0.96 -22.67
C VAL A 15 9.33 2.30 -23.33
N TYR A 16 8.30 3.01 -22.91
CA TYR A 16 7.98 4.35 -23.39
C TYR A 16 7.68 5.24 -22.18
N PRO A 17 8.37 6.39 -21.99
CA PRO A 17 8.13 7.31 -20.87
C PRO A 17 6.87 8.15 -21.14
N GLY A 18 5.72 7.48 -21.09
CA GLY A 18 4.39 8.02 -21.31
C GLY A 18 3.37 6.89 -21.34
N THR A 19 2.22 7.13 -21.97
CA THR A 19 1.21 6.08 -22.17
C THR A 19 1.51 5.27 -23.44
N GLY A 20 1.15 3.99 -23.45
CA GLY A 20 1.37 3.08 -24.56
C GLY A 20 0.53 3.41 -25.78
N ALA A 21 -0.55 4.18 -25.62
CA ALA A 21 -1.34 4.71 -26.72
C ALA A 21 -0.56 5.74 -27.54
N ASP A 22 0.33 6.50 -26.89
CA ASP A 22 1.10 7.59 -27.49
C ASP A 22 2.52 7.15 -27.90
N ALA A 23 2.84 5.86 -27.81
CA ALA A 23 4.19 5.35 -28.01
C ALA A 23 4.65 5.49 -29.47
N ALA A 24 5.39 6.57 -29.76
CA ALA A 24 5.96 6.86 -31.08
C ALA A 24 7.49 6.66 -31.12
N ASP A 25 8.19 7.02 -30.05
CA ASP A 25 9.65 6.89 -29.91
C ASP A 25 10.00 6.16 -28.62
N TRP A 26 10.42 4.90 -28.72
CA TRP A 26 10.55 3.98 -27.59
C TRP A 26 12.00 3.59 -27.31
N ILE A 27 12.22 3.15 -26.07
CA ILE A 27 13.53 2.71 -25.59
C ILE A 27 13.57 1.18 -25.64
N GLU A 28 14.55 0.62 -26.33
CA GLU A 28 14.74 -0.82 -26.41
C GLU A 28 15.45 -1.39 -25.17
N ALA A 29 15.19 -2.65 -24.86
CA ALA A 29 15.79 -3.35 -23.74
C ALA A 29 17.29 -3.59 -23.99
N GLU A 30 18.09 -3.30 -22.98
CA GLU A 30 19.51 -3.68 -22.91
C GLU A 30 19.66 -4.97 -22.10
N GLU A 31 20.65 -5.79 -22.45
CA GLU A 31 20.98 -6.99 -21.67
C GLU A 31 21.95 -6.64 -20.54
N ASP A 32 21.56 -6.95 -19.29
CA ASP A 32 22.37 -6.71 -18.10
C ASP A 32 22.31 -7.94 -17.19
N GLY A 33 23.40 -8.69 -17.11
CA GLY A 33 23.50 -9.87 -16.23
C GLY A 33 22.45 -10.95 -16.47
N GLY A 34 21.90 -11.05 -17.69
CA GLY A 34 20.81 -11.98 -18.03
C GLY A 34 19.40 -11.44 -17.76
N PHE A 35 19.26 -10.20 -17.29
CA PHE A 35 18.01 -9.46 -17.15
C PHE A 35 17.90 -8.36 -18.22
N THR A 36 16.70 -7.77 -18.33
CA THR A 36 16.45 -6.65 -19.24
C THR A 36 16.52 -5.33 -18.48
N ALA A 37 17.41 -4.45 -18.90
CA ALA A 37 17.56 -3.12 -18.36
C ALA A 37 16.99 -2.07 -19.32
N PHE A 38 16.52 -0.97 -18.76
CA PHE A 38 16.04 0.19 -19.51
C PHE A 38 16.57 1.47 -18.87
N THR A 39 16.91 2.43 -19.71
CA THR A 39 17.33 3.77 -19.28
C THR A 39 16.33 4.79 -19.80
N ILE A 40 15.54 5.38 -18.91
CA ILE A 40 14.49 6.34 -19.27
C ILE A 40 14.83 7.75 -18.76
N PRO A 41 14.42 8.82 -19.48
CA PRO A 41 14.49 10.17 -18.94
C PRO A 41 13.50 10.34 -17.79
N LEU A 42 13.91 11.11 -16.78
CA LEU A 42 13.08 11.53 -15.65
C LEU A 42 13.11 13.03 -15.47
N THR A 43 11.94 13.57 -15.14
CA THR A 43 11.74 14.99 -14.79
C THR A 43 11.89 15.23 -13.29
N ALA A 44 11.41 14.33 -12.43
CA ALA A 44 11.51 14.45 -10.98
C ALA A 44 11.59 13.07 -10.28
N LEU A 45 12.38 12.99 -9.20
CA LEU A 45 12.36 11.86 -8.26
C LEU A 45 11.17 12.01 -7.30
N ASN A 46 10.79 10.92 -6.64
CA ASN A 46 9.69 10.87 -5.67
C ASN A 46 8.31 11.25 -6.24
N ARG A 47 8.13 11.18 -7.57
CA ARG A 47 6.85 11.45 -8.25
C ARG A 47 6.48 10.31 -9.19
N LYS A 48 5.17 10.06 -9.31
CA LYS A 48 4.63 9.10 -10.28
C LYS A 48 4.92 9.61 -11.69
N THR A 49 5.58 8.77 -12.48
CA THR A 49 5.89 8.99 -13.89
C THR A 49 5.16 7.93 -14.70
N ASP A 50 4.38 8.36 -15.69
CA ASP A 50 3.74 7.42 -16.60
C ASP A 50 4.80 6.75 -17.47
N CYS A 51 4.74 5.42 -17.56
CA CYS A 51 5.65 4.63 -18.36
C CYS A 51 4.93 3.37 -18.85
N ALA A 52 4.96 3.14 -20.15
CA ALA A 52 4.39 1.95 -20.76
C ALA A 52 5.47 0.92 -21.08
N ALA A 53 5.21 -0.35 -20.79
CA ALA A 53 6.11 -1.45 -21.13
C ALA A 53 5.49 -2.36 -22.20
N TYR A 54 6.23 -2.64 -23.27
CA TYR A 54 5.78 -3.50 -24.36
C TYR A 54 6.14 -4.97 -24.10
N SER A 55 5.14 -5.84 -24.04
CA SER A 55 5.35 -7.28 -23.86
C SER A 55 5.52 -7.99 -25.20
N LYS A 56 6.65 -8.68 -25.39
CA LYS A 56 6.89 -9.57 -26.55
C LYS A 56 5.83 -10.65 -26.65
N LYS A 57 5.47 -11.25 -25.51
CA LYS A 57 4.58 -12.40 -25.44
C LYS A 57 3.13 -12.02 -25.78
N ARG A 58 2.68 -10.85 -25.31
CA ARG A 58 1.29 -10.42 -25.44
C ARG A 58 1.07 -9.41 -26.57
N LYS A 59 2.14 -8.98 -27.25
CA LYS A 59 2.17 -8.02 -28.36
C LYS A 59 1.33 -6.77 -28.09
N ARG A 60 1.47 -6.21 -26.88
CA ARG A 60 0.73 -5.01 -26.45
C ARG A 60 1.54 -4.21 -25.43
N TRP A 61 1.19 -2.93 -25.33
CA TRP A 61 1.67 -2.02 -24.29
C TRP A 61 0.89 -2.20 -22.99
N TYR A 62 1.60 -2.01 -21.87
CA TYR A 62 1.03 -2.00 -20.53
C TYR A 62 1.41 -0.69 -19.85
N ASP A 63 0.43 0.16 -19.62
CA ASP A 63 0.63 1.42 -18.90
C ASP A 63 0.91 1.14 -17.43
N ARG A 64 1.98 1.73 -16.93
CA ARG A 64 2.42 1.65 -15.54
C ARG A 64 2.71 3.04 -15.04
N LYS A 65 2.58 3.21 -13.73
CA LYS A 65 3.06 4.41 -13.03
C LYS A 65 4.29 4.01 -12.23
N LEU A 66 5.44 4.52 -12.65
CA LEU A 66 6.72 4.25 -12.01
C LEU A 66 7.06 5.43 -11.09
N THR A 67 7.49 5.15 -9.87
CA THR A 67 8.05 6.15 -8.97
C THR A 67 9.46 5.74 -8.62
N PHE A 68 10.41 6.62 -8.88
CA PHE A 68 11.82 6.41 -8.53
C PHE A 68 12.12 7.21 -7.28
N TYR A 69 12.34 6.52 -6.17
CA TYR A 69 12.56 7.17 -4.89
C TYR A 69 14.03 7.49 -4.70
N ALA A 70 14.30 8.72 -4.29
CA ALA A 70 15.67 9.17 -4.07
C ALA A 70 16.37 8.38 -2.94
N ASP A 71 15.61 7.93 -1.94
CA ASP A 71 16.12 7.13 -0.80
C ASP A 71 16.39 5.66 -1.16
N SER A 72 15.91 5.20 -2.31
CA SER A 72 16.21 3.86 -2.84
C SER A 72 17.43 3.82 -3.77
N LEU A 73 18.02 4.98 -4.07
CA LEU A 73 19.21 5.05 -4.90
C LEU A 73 20.46 4.65 -4.08
N PRO A 74 21.37 3.83 -4.63
CA PRO A 74 22.63 3.53 -3.98
C PRO A 74 23.42 4.82 -3.72
N GLU A 75 24.14 4.87 -2.59
CA GLU A 75 25.08 5.96 -2.31
C GLU A 75 26.08 6.09 -3.47
N GLY A 76 26.21 7.30 -4.03
CA GLY A 76 27.15 7.61 -5.12
C GLY A 76 26.56 7.64 -6.55
N VAL A 77 25.24 7.46 -6.74
CA VAL A 77 24.58 7.45 -8.08
C VAL A 77 24.18 8.84 -8.59
N VAL A 78 24.24 9.88 -7.75
CA VAL A 78 23.91 11.26 -8.17
C VAL A 78 25.17 11.97 -8.66
N SER A 79 25.31 12.18 -9.98
CA SER A 79 26.37 13.06 -10.48
C SER A 79 26.00 14.52 -10.22
N ASP A 80 26.86 15.15 -9.44
CA ASP A 80 26.80 16.49 -8.89
C ASP A 80 26.56 17.58 -9.95
N THR A 81 25.30 17.98 -10.17
CA THR A 81 24.94 19.36 -10.56
C THR A 81 23.44 19.58 -10.31
N LEU A 82 23.05 19.90 -9.09
CA LEU A 82 21.76 20.55 -8.86
C LEU A 82 21.98 21.81 -8.04
N THR A 83 21.79 22.93 -8.72
CA THR A 83 21.62 24.28 -8.17
C THR A 83 20.71 24.24 -6.95
N VAL A 84 21.19 24.89 -5.89
CA VAL A 84 20.46 25.25 -4.68
C VAL A 84 19.10 25.83 -5.06
N PHE A 85 18.03 25.10 -4.74
CA PHE A 85 16.67 25.63 -4.71
C PHE A 85 16.30 25.92 -3.25
N PRO A 86 15.50 26.99 -3.02
CA PRO A 86 15.25 27.51 -1.69
C PRO A 86 14.64 26.45 -0.78
N GLU A 87 15.07 26.52 0.47
CA GLU A 87 14.61 25.74 1.61
C GLU A 87 13.11 25.46 1.54
N ALA A 88 12.76 24.17 1.61
CA ALA A 88 11.38 23.72 1.60
C ALA A 88 10.59 24.45 2.69
N GLU A 89 9.38 24.88 2.34
CA GLU A 89 8.36 25.29 3.29
C GLU A 89 8.35 24.32 4.49
N PRO A 90 8.29 24.82 5.74
CA PRO A 90 8.50 24.02 6.93
C PRO A 90 7.57 22.81 6.92
N SER A 91 8.15 21.64 7.19
CA SER A 91 7.42 20.39 7.40
C SER A 91 6.16 20.65 8.24
N PRO A 92 4.98 20.12 7.86
CA PRO A 92 3.79 20.23 8.71
C PRO A 92 4.14 19.72 10.12
N PRO A 93 3.63 20.37 11.17
CA PRO A 93 4.12 20.16 12.53
C PRO A 93 4.04 18.69 12.92
N VAL A 94 5.14 18.19 13.51
CA VAL A 94 5.19 16.90 14.20
C VAL A 94 4.18 16.95 15.34
N ILE A 95 3.14 16.13 15.26
CA ILE A 95 2.09 16.13 16.27
C ILE A 95 2.48 15.17 17.39
N ALA A 96 2.82 15.70 18.56
CA ALA A 96 3.03 14.89 19.76
C ALA A 96 1.74 14.12 20.10
N VAL A 97 1.85 12.96 20.74
CA VAL A 97 0.71 12.08 21.08
C VAL A 97 -0.41 12.79 21.87
N HIS A 98 -0.08 13.90 22.56
CA HIS A 98 -1.03 14.73 23.32
C HIS A 98 -1.74 15.80 22.47
N ASP A 99 -1.24 16.10 21.27
CA ASP A 99 -1.78 17.09 20.33
C ASP A 99 -2.47 16.44 19.13
N LEU A 100 -2.75 15.13 19.20
CA LEU A 100 -3.38 14.41 18.10
C LEU A 100 -4.68 15.11 17.67
N PRO A 101 -4.87 15.35 16.36
CA PRO A 101 -6.10 15.95 15.88
C PRO A 101 -7.26 15.04 16.26
N ASP A 102 -8.31 15.62 16.82
CA ASP A 102 -9.47 14.88 17.25
C ASP A 102 -10.15 14.21 16.04
N ILE A 103 -10.01 12.89 15.96
CA ILE A 103 -10.68 12.05 14.97
C ILE A 103 -11.80 11.20 15.58
N SER A 104 -12.18 11.45 16.86
CA SER A 104 -13.20 10.67 17.58
C SER A 104 -14.60 10.75 16.95
N ALA A 105 -14.84 11.78 16.13
CA ALA A 105 -16.08 11.90 15.34
C ALA A 105 -16.21 10.83 14.25
N VAL A 106 -15.12 10.15 13.86
CA VAL A 106 -15.16 9.03 12.92
C VAL A 106 -15.57 7.77 13.69
N PRO A 107 -16.62 7.05 13.27
CA PRO A 107 -17.01 5.82 13.93
C PRO A 107 -15.90 4.77 13.78
N ALA A 108 -15.54 4.09 14.86
CA ALA A 108 -14.64 2.94 14.83
C ALA A 108 -15.39 1.61 14.57
N GLU A 109 -16.56 1.69 13.93
CA GLU A 109 -17.43 0.56 13.62
C GLU A 109 -17.47 0.30 12.10
N PRO A 110 -17.57 -0.97 11.67
CA PRO A 110 -17.63 -1.29 10.25
C PRO A 110 -19.00 -0.97 9.66
N VAL A 111 -19.00 -0.44 8.44
CA VAL A 111 -20.17 -0.29 7.59
C VAL A 111 -20.71 -1.67 7.21
N SER A 112 -22.03 -1.78 7.11
CA SER A 112 -22.68 -2.96 6.56
C SER A 112 -22.49 -2.98 5.04
N VAL A 113 -22.12 -4.14 4.53
CA VAL A 113 -21.96 -4.43 3.10
C VAL A 113 -22.90 -5.55 2.69
N SER A 114 -23.49 -5.44 1.50
CA SER A 114 -24.34 -6.50 0.91
C SER A 114 -23.48 -7.56 0.23
N LEU A 115 -22.49 -8.08 0.96
CA LEU A 115 -21.58 -9.13 0.51
C LEU A 115 -21.76 -10.35 1.41
N GLU A 116 -21.59 -11.54 0.83
CA GLU A 116 -21.53 -12.77 1.61
C GLU A 116 -20.28 -12.78 2.48
N ASP A 117 -20.34 -13.51 3.60
CA ASP A 117 -19.17 -13.67 4.46
C ASP A 117 -18.08 -14.44 3.69
N GLY A 118 -16.87 -13.89 3.68
CA GLY A 118 -15.82 -14.42 2.84
C GLY A 118 -14.62 -13.51 2.68
N GLU A 119 -13.78 -13.87 1.73
CA GLU A 119 -12.49 -13.23 1.47
C GLU A 119 -12.47 -12.57 0.09
N TYR A 120 -12.15 -11.28 0.07
CA TYR A 120 -12.22 -10.42 -1.08
C TYR A 120 -10.92 -9.61 -1.23
N SER A 121 -10.82 -8.88 -2.33
CA SER A 121 -9.88 -7.78 -2.51
C SER A 121 -10.64 -6.46 -2.59
N VAL A 122 -10.07 -5.38 -2.07
CA VAL A 122 -10.59 -4.01 -2.23
C VAL A 122 -9.44 -3.06 -2.53
N GLU A 123 -9.64 -2.12 -3.45
CA GLU A 123 -8.70 -1.03 -3.67
C GLU A 123 -8.81 -0.01 -2.55
N VAL A 124 -7.65 0.38 -2.03
CA VAL A 124 -7.51 1.46 -1.06
C VAL A 124 -6.65 2.56 -1.66
N ALA A 125 -7.09 3.80 -1.52
CA ALA A 125 -6.29 4.99 -1.71
C ALA A 125 -5.90 5.58 -0.35
N MET A 126 -4.66 6.05 -0.26
CA MET A 126 -4.15 6.72 0.93
C MET A 126 -3.56 8.07 0.53
N THR A 127 -3.99 9.12 1.22
CA THR A 127 -3.53 10.50 1.07
C THR A 127 -3.10 11.06 2.43
N GLY A 128 -2.41 12.20 2.41
CA GLY A 128 -1.86 12.81 3.61
C GLY A 128 -0.56 12.17 4.10
N GLY A 129 -0.27 12.37 5.39
CA GLY A 129 0.96 11.97 6.06
C GLY A 129 2.25 12.58 5.50
N SER A 130 3.36 11.85 5.63
CA SER A 130 4.69 12.33 5.22
C SER A 130 4.97 12.23 3.71
N GLY A 131 4.07 11.61 2.94
CA GLY A 131 4.28 11.27 1.53
C GLY A 131 5.28 10.13 1.28
N ARG A 132 5.90 9.57 2.32
CA ARG A 132 6.91 8.49 2.23
C ARG A 132 6.34 7.10 2.41
N ALA A 133 5.17 7.00 3.05
CA ALA A 133 4.50 5.73 3.31
C ALA A 133 3.33 5.53 2.34
N ASN A 134 3.05 4.28 2.01
CA ASN A 134 1.83 3.85 1.32
C ASN A 134 1.31 2.55 1.92
N VAL A 135 0.05 2.25 1.63
CA VAL A 135 -0.55 0.94 1.88
C VAL A 135 -0.66 0.16 0.58
N SER A 136 -0.41 -1.14 0.64
CA SER A 136 -0.54 -2.05 -0.48
C SER A 136 -1.98 -2.05 -1.00
N SER A 137 -2.15 -1.91 -2.32
CA SER A 137 -3.44 -1.88 -3.00
C SER A 137 -3.35 -2.67 -4.31
N PRO A 138 -4.33 -3.52 -4.67
CA PRO A 138 -5.50 -3.89 -3.87
C PRO A 138 -5.12 -4.62 -2.58
N THR A 139 -5.88 -4.39 -1.52
CA THR A 139 -5.67 -5.02 -0.23
C THR A 139 -6.68 -6.13 0.04
N TYR A 140 -6.34 -7.02 0.97
CA TYR A 140 -7.21 -8.09 1.38
C TYR A 140 -8.34 -7.59 2.26
N LEU A 141 -9.56 -8.08 2.00
CA LEU A 141 -10.77 -7.71 2.70
C LEU A 141 -11.47 -8.97 3.21
N VAL A 142 -11.80 -9.00 4.49
CA VAL A 142 -12.66 -10.04 5.07
C VAL A 142 -14.03 -9.45 5.34
N VAL A 143 -15.08 -10.14 4.90
CA VAL A 143 -16.46 -9.84 5.26
C VAL A 143 -16.90 -10.86 6.32
N ARG A 144 -17.33 -10.39 7.48
CA ARG A 144 -17.85 -11.21 8.60
C ARG A 144 -19.15 -10.59 9.09
N GLU A 145 -20.24 -11.34 9.12
CA GLU A 145 -21.58 -10.85 9.47
C GLU A 145 -21.99 -9.62 8.62
N GLY A 146 -21.64 -9.62 7.33
CA GLY A 146 -21.89 -8.48 6.44
C GLY A 146 -21.11 -7.20 6.81
N LYS A 147 -20.02 -7.31 7.57
CA LYS A 147 -19.14 -6.18 7.96
C LYS A 147 -17.76 -6.32 7.34
N ALA A 148 -17.22 -5.21 6.86
CA ALA A 148 -15.97 -5.17 6.09
C ALA A 148 -14.74 -4.86 6.96
N TYR A 149 -13.73 -5.74 6.91
CA TYR A 149 -12.46 -5.65 7.64
C TYR A 149 -11.26 -5.81 6.70
N PRO A 150 -10.70 -4.71 6.17
CA PRO A 150 -9.49 -4.75 5.37
C PRO A 150 -8.28 -5.00 6.26
N ARG A 151 -7.33 -5.73 5.69
CA ARG A 151 -6.01 -5.91 6.26
C ARG A 151 -5.03 -5.02 5.52
N LEU A 152 -4.65 -3.90 6.11
CA LEU A 152 -3.66 -2.99 5.55
C LEU A 152 -2.26 -3.57 5.70
N ILE A 153 -1.44 -3.40 4.66
CA ILE A 153 -0.01 -3.71 4.68
C ILE A 153 0.71 -2.42 4.30
N TRP A 154 1.48 -1.88 5.24
CA TRP A 154 2.23 -0.64 5.04
C TRP A 154 3.52 -0.90 4.29
N SER A 155 4.02 0.11 3.58
CA SER A 155 5.33 0.04 2.91
C SER A 155 6.53 0.10 3.88
N SER A 156 6.30 0.08 5.19
CA SER A 156 7.31 0.13 6.25
C SER A 156 6.98 -0.90 7.34
N ALA A 157 8.01 -1.44 7.98
CA ALA A 157 7.91 -2.33 9.14
C ALA A 157 7.82 -1.57 10.48
N TYR A 158 8.00 -0.25 10.46
CA TYR A 158 8.16 0.58 11.64
C TYR A 158 6.88 1.32 12.05
N TYR A 159 5.72 0.70 11.85
CA TYR A 159 4.46 1.18 12.42
C TYR A 159 4.04 0.31 13.59
N ASP A 160 3.75 0.94 14.72
CA ASP A 160 3.49 0.24 15.98
C ASP A 160 1.97 0.14 16.26
N TRP A 161 1.26 1.26 16.12
CA TRP A 161 -0.18 1.33 16.29
C TRP A 161 -0.84 2.27 15.30
N MET A 162 -2.15 2.10 15.11
CA MET A 162 -3.00 2.97 14.32
C MET A 162 -4.29 3.28 15.06
N LEU A 163 -4.67 4.56 15.12
CA LEU A 163 -5.90 5.07 15.71
C LEU A 163 -6.92 5.34 14.60
N LEU A 164 -8.14 4.82 14.78
CA LEU A 164 -9.31 5.09 13.97
C LEU A 164 -10.46 5.41 14.91
N GLY A 165 -11.02 6.62 14.80
CA GLY A 165 -12.00 7.11 15.76
C GLY A 165 -11.37 7.24 17.15
N ASP A 166 -11.96 6.54 18.11
CA ASP A 166 -11.50 6.41 19.50
C ASP A 166 -10.72 5.11 19.76
N LYS A 167 -10.52 4.27 18.74
CA LYS A 167 -9.98 2.92 18.89
C LYS A 167 -8.59 2.77 18.31
N THR A 168 -7.67 2.25 19.13
CA THR A 168 -6.31 1.90 18.73
C THR A 168 -6.23 0.44 18.27
N PHE A 169 -5.52 0.23 17.17
CA PHE A 169 -5.22 -1.04 16.54
C PHE A 169 -3.71 -1.26 16.54
N THR A 170 -3.25 -2.43 16.95
CA THR A 170 -1.82 -2.76 17.03
C THR A 170 -1.34 -3.47 15.78
N ASN A 171 -0.06 -3.31 15.44
CA ASN A 171 0.56 -4.05 14.36
C ASN A 171 0.50 -5.56 14.62
N GLU A 172 0.04 -6.32 13.62
CA GLU A 172 -0.08 -7.79 13.68
C GLU A 172 1.17 -8.52 13.19
N THR A 173 2.15 -7.81 12.62
CA THR A 173 3.36 -8.42 12.06
C THR A 173 4.35 -8.77 13.17
N THR A 174 4.72 -10.05 13.25
CA THR A 174 5.61 -10.58 14.30
C THR A 174 6.99 -11.03 13.77
N ASP A 175 7.20 -11.04 12.46
CA ASP A 175 8.39 -11.59 11.79
C ASP A 175 9.38 -10.51 11.29
N GLY A 176 9.23 -9.26 11.74
CA GLY A 176 10.01 -8.13 11.23
C GLY A 176 9.68 -7.73 9.78
N GLY A 177 8.60 -8.27 9.22
CA GLY A 177 8.06 -7.85 7.93
C GLY A 177 7.38 -6.48 7.96
N LEU A 178 6.78 -6.13 6.84
CA LEU A 178 5.96 -4.91 6.70
C LEU A 178 4.83 -4.87 7.74
N SER A 179 4.57 -3.70 8.33
CA SER A 179 3.54 -3.54 9.34
C SER A 179 2.15 -3.83 8.76
N SER A 180 1.33 -4.54 9.52
CA SER A 180 0.00 -4.97 9.09
C SER A 180 -1.06 -4.69 10.14
N PHE A 181 -2.22 -4.20 9.71
CA PHE A 181 -3.34 -3.85 10.60
C PHE A 181 -4.66 -4.33 10.01
N GLU A 182 -5.49 -5.01 10.79
CA GLU A 182 -6.91 -5.25 10.48
C GLU A 182 -7.76 -4.15 11.12
N ILE A 183 -8.50 -3.38 10.31
CA ILE A 183 -9.38 -2.31 10.80
C ILE A 183 -10.81 -2.45 10.25
N PRO A 184 -11.83 -1.93 10.94
CA PRO A 184 -13.16 -1.78 10.35
C PRO A 184 -13.18 -0.66 9.29
N ILE A 185 -14.00 -0.82 8.24
CA ILE A 185 -14.28 0.26 7.28
C ILE A 185 -15.48 1.08 7.78
N PRO A 186 -15.33 2.32 8.25
CA PRO A 186 -16.47 3.14 8.68
C PRO A 186 -17.36 3.62 7.54
N MET A 187 -16.77 3.79 6.35
CA MET A 187 -17.47 4.25 5.15
C MET A 187 -16.72 3.83 3.89
N LEU A 188 -17.48 3.48 2.85
CA LEU A 188 -16.97 3.25 1.50
C LEU A 188 -17.10 4.51 0.66
N ASP A 189 -16.29 4.61 -0.40
CA ASP A 189 -16.30 5.65 -1.43
C ASP A 189 -16.11 7.09 -0.92
N ARG A 190 -15.65 7.23 0.34
CA ARG A 190 -15.37 8.51 0.99
C ARG A 190 -14.10 8.43 1.82
N PRO A 191 -13.28 9.50 1.86
CA PRO A 191 -12.10 9.54 2.69
C PRO A 191 -12.48 9.62 4.16
N PHE A 192 -11.75 8.90 5.01
CA PHE A 192 -11.80 9.04 6.46
C PHE A 192 -10.40 9.05 7.07
N PRO A 193 -10.17 9.82 8.15
CA PRO A 193 -8.86 9.94 8.74
C PRO A 193 -8.49 8.75 9.64
N VAL A 194 -7.21 8.41 9.63
CA VAL A 194 -6.53 7.53 10.59
C VAL A 194 -5.24 8.19 11.06
N ILE A 195 -4.76 7.85 12.24
CA ILE A 195 -3.45 8.29 12.74
C ILE A 195 -2.60 7.05 12.96
N ALA A 196 -1.40 7.00 12.39
CA ALA A 196 -0.50 5.86 12.57
C ALA A 196 0.82 6.33 13.17
N ASP A 197 1.28 5.62 14.19
CA ASP A 197 2.54 5.88 14.87
C ASP A 197 3.69 5.12 14.22
N THR A 198 4.79 5.84 13.98
CA THR A 198 5.97 5.28 13.37
C THR A 198 7.24 5.65 14.12
N THR A 199 8.11 4.65 14.26
CA THR A 199 9.46 4.76 14.84
C THR A 199 10.56 4.81 13.78
N ALA A 200 10.19 4.91 12.48
CA ALA A 200 11.14 4.90 11.36
C ALA A 200 12.18 6.02 11.41
N MET A 201 11.88 7.13 12.11
CA MET A 201 12.73 8.32 12.22
C MET A 201 13.50 8.37 13.55
N GLY A 202 13.51 7.27 14.31
CA GLY A 202 14.16 7.17 15.62
C GLY A 202 13.17 7.37 16.76
N GLU A 203 12.68 8.60 16.95
CA GLU A 203 11.64 8.88 17.94
C GLU A 203 10.25 8.48 17.40
N PRO A 204 9.33 7.96 18.26
CA PRO A 204 7.95 7.68 17.86
C PRO A 204 7.22 8.93 17.40
N VAL A 205 6.63 8.88 16.20
CA VAL A 205 5.89 9.99 15.58
C VAL A 205 4.54 9.50 15.09
N ALA A 206 3.47 10.19 15.51
CA ALA A 206 2.12 9.94 15.04
C ALA A 206 1.79 10.82 13.81
N ILE A 207 1.36 10.17 12.73
CA ILE A 207 1.11 10.80 11.44
C ILE A 207 -0.34 10.56 11.02
N ARG A 208 -1.05 11.64 10.65
CA ARG A 208 -2.42 11.57 10.13
C ARG A 208 -2.44 11.24 8.64
N TYR A 209 -3.25 10.26 8.27
CA TYR A 209 -3.53 9.85 6.89
C TYR A 209 -5.03 9.88 6.64
N GLU A 210 -5.42 9.92 5.37
CA GLU A 210 -6.80 9.69 4.94
C GLU A 210 -6.87 8.45 4.06
N LEU A 211 -7.80 7.55 4.37
CA LEU A 211 -8.03 6.30 3.64
C LEU A 211 -9.36 6.37 2.90
N THR A 212 -9.38 5.90 1.66
CA THR A 212 -10.60 5.74 0.86
C THR A 212 -10.65 4.32 0.31
N PHE A 213 -11.72 3.60 0.59
CA PHE A 213 -11.97 2.25 0.08
C PHE A 213 -13.07 2.30 -0.98
N TYR A 214 -12.80 1.77 -2.16
CA TYR A 214 -13.72 1.84 -3.29
C TYR A 214 -14.61 0.60 -3.36
N SER A 215 -15.93 0.77 -3.23
CA SER A 215 -16.88 -0.34 -3.20
C SER A 215 -16.97 -1.09 -4.53
N ASP A 216 -16.82 -0.37 -5.65
CA ASP A 216 -16.84 -0.91 -7.02
C ASP A 216 -15.61 -1.76 -7.37
N SER A 217 -14.53 -1.59 -6.62
CA SER A 217 -13.28 -2.35 -6.77
C SER A 217 -13.31 -3.72 -6.11
N VAL A 218 -14.34 -3.99 -5.29
CA VAL A 218 -14.45 -5.24 -4.54
C VAL A 218 -14.49 -6.42 -5.52
N GLY A 219 -13.58 -7.36 -5.31
CA GLY A 219 -13.35 -8.44 -6.26
C GLY A 219 -12.73 -9.68 -5.61
N PRO A 220 -12.34 -10.67 -6.43
CA PRO A 220 -11.77 -11.90 -5.93
C PRO A 220 -10.39 -11.64 -5.29
N LYS A 221 -10.12 -12.31 -4.17
CA LYS A 221 -8.83 -12.22 -3.44
C LYS A 221 -7.57 -12.47 -4.28
N SER A 222 -7.70 -13.09 -5.46
CA SER A 222 -6.61 -13.30 -6.41
C SER A 222 -6.02 -12.01 -6.98
N ARG A 223 -6.71 -10.87 -6.83
CA ARG A 223 -6.21 -9.55 -7.22
C ARG A 223 -5.19 -8.97 -6.23
N VAL A 224 -5.11 -9.50 -5.00
CA VAL A 224 -4.12 -9.06 -4.01
C VAL A 224 -2.72 -9.51 -4.47
N PRO A 225 -1.68 -8.64 -4.44
CA PRO A 225 -0.31 -9.00 -4.82
C PRO A 225 0.18 -10.27 -4.10
N GLN A 226 0.79 -11.21 -4.81
CA GLN A 226 1.10 -12.56 -4.27
C GLN A 226 2.02 -12.55 -3.04
N GLU A 227 2.86 -11.54 -2.88
CA GLU A 227 3.76 -11.42 -1.71
C GLU A 227 3.05 -10.88 -0.47
N ALA A 228 1.96 -10.13 -0.65
CA ALA A 228 0.99 -9.88 0.41
C ALA A 228 0.15 -11.15 0.66
N ALA A 229 -0.31 -11.83 -0.40
CA ALA A 229 -1.20 -12.99 -0.31
C ALA A 229 -0.61 -14.19 0.46
N LYS A 230 0.69 -14.47 0.34
CA LYS A 230 1.35 -15.57 1.06
C LYS A 230 1.33 -15.41 2.59
N ARG A 231 1.44 -14.18 3.09
CA ARG A 231 1.48 -13.89 4.54
C ARG A 231 0.09 -13.69 5.13
N VAL A 232 -0.83 -13.09 4.36
CA VAL A 232 -2.23 -12.90 4.75
C VAL A 232 -2.98 -14.23 4.90
N LEU A 233 -2.72 -15.20 4.03
CA LEU A 233 -3.37 -16.53 4.10
C LEU A 233 -2.98 -17.30 5.38
N ALA A 234 -1.77 -17.10 5.90
CA ALA A 234 -1.31 -17.75 7.12
C ALA A 234 -1.99 -17.19 8.38
N LEU A 235 -2.21 -15.86 8.47
CA LEU A 235 -2.89 -15.26 9.62
C LEU A 235 -4.42 -15.42 9.59
N ALA A 236 -5.04 -15.32 8.40
CA ALA A 236 -6.48 -15.56 8.24
C ALA A 236 -6.86 -17.01 8.62
N ALA A 237 -6.03 -17.99 8.30
CA ALA A 237 -6.22 -19.37 8.74
C ALA A 237 -6.22 -19.49 10.29
N VAL A 238 -5.38 -18.72 11.00
CA VAL A 238 -5.34 -18.72 12.48
C VAL A 238 -6.62 -18.09 13.06
N ILE A 239 -7.12 -17.00 12.48
CA ILE A 239 -8.35 -16.33 12.93
C ILE A 239 -9.60 -17.16 12.63
N ILE A 240 -9.67 -17.81 11.46
CA ILE A 240 -10.80 -18.69 11.10
C ILE A 240 -10.80 -19.96 11.96
N VAL A 241 -9.65 -20.57 12.23
CA VAL A 241 -9.54 -21.73 13.12
C VAL A 241 -9.81 -21.34 14.57
N GLY A 242 -9.31 -20.20 15.04
CA GLY A 242 -9.54 -19.69 16.39
C GLY A 242 -10.99 -19.26 16.64
N GLY A 243 -11.57 -18.48 15.74
CA GLY A 243 -12.96 -18.00 15.81
C GLY A 243 -13.98 -19.12 15.58
N GLY A 244 -13.74 -20.02 14.64
CA GLY A 244 -14.59 -21.19 14.39
C GLY A 244 -14.59 -22.18 15.55
N ALA A 245 -13.43 -22.46 16.16
CA ALA A 245 -13.35 -23.32 17.34
C ALA A 245 -14.04 -22.67 18.56
N LEU A 246 -13.90 -21.36 18.76
CA LEU A 246 -14.56 -20.65 19.85
C LEU A 246 -16.09 -20.62 19.69
N HIS A 247 -16.60 -20.42 18.46
CA HIS A 247 -18.03 -20.46 18.19
C HIS A 247 -18.64 -21.85 18.44
N LEU A 248 -17.94 -22.93 18.07
CA LEU A 248 -18.36 -24.30 18.35
C LEU A 248 -18.37 -24.62 19.86
N ILE A 249 -17.43 -24.07 20.62
CA ILE A 249 -17.38 -24.24 22.08
C ILE A 249 -18.50 -23.44 22.78
N MET A 250 -18.87 -22.26 22.27
CA MET A 250 -19.97 -21.47 22.83
C MET A 250 -21.35 -22.05 22.54
N GLN A 251 -21.58 -22.68 21.37
CA GLN A 251 -22.88 -23.34 21.10
C GLN A 251 -23.12 -24.55 22.01
N LYS A 252 -22.09 -25.38 22.27
CA LYS A 252 -22.21 -26.53 23.19
C LYS A 252 -22.54 -26.16 24.64
N LYS A 253 -22.26 -24.91 25.06
CA LYS A 253 -22.53 -24.43 26.42
C LYS A 253 -23.94 -23.87 26.61
N LYS A 254 -24.69 -23.65 25.53
CA LYS A 254 -26.11 -23.23 25.57
C LYS A 254 -27.10 -24.40 25.50
N GLU A 255 -26.63 -25.62 25.24
CA GLU A 255 -27.47 -26.84 25.18
C GLU A 255 -27.31 -27.78 26.41
N LYS A 256 -26.66 -27.31 27.49
CA LYS A 256 -26.59 -27.99 28.79
C LYS A 256 -27.06 -27.06 29.89
#